data_AF-A0A8D8WCL2-F1
#
_entry.id   AF-A0A8D8WCL2-F1
#
_cell.length_a   1.000
_cell.length_b   1.000
_cell.length_c   1.000
_cell.angle_alpha   90.00
_cell.angle_beta   90.00
_cell.angle_gamma   90.00
#
_symmetry.space_group_name_H-M   'P 1'
#
loop_
_entity.id
_entity.type
_entity.pdbx_description
1 polymer ?
#
loop_
_entity_poly.entity_id
_entity_poly.type
_entity_poly.pdbx_seq_one_letter_code
_entity_poly.pdbx_strand_id
1 'polypeptide(L)'
;PNDPTSFKANPDMMNDASDEEEEEEGKKKKKKNKEDEDGKKGIYKPPRLMSVQYDGDETRNEKQARSLERARKRALSSNLMQELKEEYLDRPMEYSHSSSNTLKNVISQREQERQDYEETYFTRLPLEKKKKSSFHQMTLNSIGDQVTRFEDLSVLHGGGGGGDYEPGAKKRKKQMMEGKKKKGGGGKGKAKGKKRKFK
;
A
#
# COMPACT_ATOMS: atom_id res chain seq x y z
N PRO A 1 8.82 -44.60 -52.03
CA PRO A 1 9.59 -45.54 -51.19
C PRO A 1 10.69 -44.78 -50.44
N ASN A 2 10.52 -44.57 -49.12
CA ASN A 2 11.51 -43.92 -48.28
C ASN A 2 12.51 -44.97 -47.79
N ASP A 3 13.78 -44.82 -48.19
CA ASP A 3 14.86 -45.74 -47.86
C ASP A 3 15.43 -45.40 -46.47
N PRO A 4 15.35 -46.32 -45.48
CA PRO A 4 15.82 -46.07 -44.11
C PRO A 4 17.34 -45.94 -44.01
N THR A 5 18.10 -46.26 -45.05
CA THR A 5 19.56 -46.12 -45.07
C THR A 5 20.03 -44.68 -45.32
N SER A 6 19.11 -43.76 -45.65
CA SER A 6 19.43 -42.34 -45.86
C SER A 6 19.67 -41.57 -44.56
N PHE A 7 19.32 -42.11 -43.40
CA PHE A 7 19.53 -41.46 -42.11
C PHE A 7 20.96 -41.67 -41.62
N LYS A 8 21.81 -40.66 -41.82
CA LYS A 8 23.16 -40.59 -41.27
C LYS A 8 23.18 -39.66 -40.06
N ALA A 9 23.94 -40.02 -39.03
CA ALA A 9 24.13 -39.17 -37.86
C ALA A 9 24.85 -37.87 -38.25
N ASN A 10 24.41 -36.74 -37.68
CA ASN A 10 25.07 -35.44 -37.83
C ASN A 10 25.91 -35.15 -36.56
N PRO A 11 27.22 -35.40 -36.58
CA PRO A 11 28.08 -35.24 -35.40
C PRO A 11 28.27 -33.77 -34.98
N ASP A 12 27.99 -32.80 -35.85
CA ASP A 12 28.12 -31.38 -35.53
C ASP A 12 27.13 -30.92 -34.43
N MET A 13 25.99 -31.59 -34.28
CA MET A 13 25.05 -31.30 -33.20
C MET A 13 25.49 -31.83 -31.82
N MET A 14 26.55 -32.62 -31.77
CA MET A 14 27.02 -33.24 -30.52
C MET A 14 28.05 -32.36 -29.79
N ASN A 15 28.68 -31.40 -30.50
CA ASN A 15 29.69 -30.49 -29.96
C ASN A 15 29.12 -29.23 -29.27
N ASP A 16 27.82 -28.94 -29.41
CA ASP A 16 27.16 -27.77 -28.79
C ASP A 16 26.77 -28.02 -27.32
N ALA A 17 26.96 -29.24 -26.81
CA ALA A 17 26.61 -29.62 -25.45
C ALA A 17 27.80 -29.69 -24.48
N SER A 18 29.01 -29.28 -24.90
CA SER A 18 30.25 -29.53 -24.16
C SER A 18 31.13 -28.30 -23.92
N ASP A 19 30.58 -27.10 -23.74
CA ASP A 19 31.40 -25.97 -23.27
C ASP A 19 30.57 -24.95 -22.46
N GLU A 20 30.67 -25.09 -21.13
CA GLU A 20 30.30 -24.06 -20.14
C GLU A 20 31.61 -23.56 -19.51
N GLU A 21 31.94 -22.26 -19.68
CA GLU A 21 32.47 -21.30 -18.68
C GLU A 21 33.49 -20.24 -19.22
N GLU A 22 33.41 -19.05 -18.59
CA GLU A 22 34.38 -17.92 -18.46
C GLU A 22 34.29 -16.59 -19.27
N GLU A 23 33.84 -15.56 -18.51
CA GLU A 23 34.40 -14.21 -18.24
C GLU A 23 34.34 -12.95 -19.16
N GLU A 24 33.87 -11.88 -18.50
CA GLU A 24 34.09 -10.40 -18.52
C GLU A 24 34.49 -9.56 -19.77
N GLU A 25 33.74 -8.47 -19.99
CA GLU A 25 34.10 -7.04 -19.69
C GLU A 25 33.26 -6.06 -20.56
N GLY A 26 32.79 -4.96 -19.96
CA GLY A 26 31.83 -4.06 -20.59
C GLY A 26 32.40 -2.84 -21.33
N LYS A 27 31.57 -2.19 -22.18
CA LYS A 27 31.57 -0.72 -22.39
C LYS A 27 30.35 -0.18 -23.18
N LYS A 28 29.61 0.69 -22.49
CA LYS A 28 28.92 1.95 -22.90
C LYS A 28 27.99 2.05 -24.14
N LYS A 29 26.76 2.47 -23.80
CA LYS A 29 25.87 3.46 -24.44
C LYS A 29 25.33 3.18 -25.86
N LYS A 30 24.03 2.92 -25.95
CA LYS A 30 23.10 3.67 -26.83
C LYS A 30 21.64 3.38 -26.44
N LYS A 31 20.84 4.45 -26.32
CA LYS A 31 19.37 4.37 -26.44
C LYS A 31 19.07 3.64 -27.75
N LYS A 32 18.45 2.47 -27.68
CA LYS A 32 17.74 1.86 -28.80
C LYS A 32 16.37 1.47 -28.27
N ASN A 33 15.33 2.08 -28.83
CA ASN A 33 14.02 1.45 -28.89
C ASN A 33 14.25 0.05 -29.45
N LYS A 34 14.00 -0.98 -28.65
CA LYS A 34 13.88 -2.35 -29.13
C LYS A 34 12.41 -2.57 -29.45
N GLU A 35 12.02 -2.13 -30.63
CA GLU A 35 11.19 -2.99 -31.47
C GLU A 35 12.05 -4.20 -31.84
N ASP A 36 11.43 -5.38 -31.79
CA ASP A 36 11.94 -6.66 -32.26
C ASP A 36 13.08 -7.32 -31.45
N GLU A 37 12.68 -8.17 -30.49
CA GLU A 37 13.43 -9.38 -30.15
C GLU A 37 12.53 -10.61 -30.32
N ASP A 38 12.40 -11.04 -31.57
CA ASP A 38 12.40 -12.46 -31.91
C ASP A 38 13.66 -13.09 -31.29
N GLY A 39 13.49 -14.10 -30.43
CA GLY A 39 14.68 -14.71 -29.81
C GLY A 39 14.51 -15.83 -28.80
N LYS A 40 13.32 -16.45 -28.66
CA LYS A 40 13.17 -17.82 -28.12
C LYS A 40 11.98 -18.46 -28.84
N LYS A 41 12.24 -19.11 -29.98
CA LYS A 41 11.21 -19.79 -30.77
C LYS A 41 10.57 -20.86 -29.87
N GLY A 42 9.28 -20.72 -29.57
CA GLY A 42 8.51 -21.68 -28.76
C GLY A 42 8.06 -21.21 -27.36
N ILE A 43 8.41 -20.00 -26.91
CA ILE A 43 7.97 -19.49 -25.59
C ILE A 43 6.85 -18.46 -25.79
N TYR A 44 5.63 -18.84 -25.40
CA TYR A 44 4.48 -17.94 -25.40
C TYR A 44 4.71 -16.75 -24.44
N LYS A 45 4.58 -15.54 -24.98
CA LYS A 45 4.62 -14.28 -24.22
C LYS A 45 3.21 -13.69 -24.18
N PRO A 46 2.57 -13.60 -23.00
CA PRO A 46 1.26 -12.98 -22.91
C PRO A 46 1.34 -11.48 -23.30
N PRO A 47 0.26 -10.93 -23.89
CA PRO A 47 0.23 -9.55 -24.33
C PRO A 47 0.40 -8.57 -23.16
N ARG A 48 1.12 -7.48 -23.42
CA ARG A 48 1.25 -6.37 -22.46
C ARG A 48 0.02 -5.45 -22.60
N LEU A 49 -0.89 -5.52 -21.62
CA LEU A 49 -2.05 -4.63 -21.58
C LEU A 49 -1.62 -3.20 -21.16
N MET A 50 -2.01 -2.20 -21.95
CA MET A 50 -1.88 -0.79 -21.61
C MET A 50 -3.17 -0.30 -20.93
N SER A 51 -3.07 0.69 -20.04
CA SER A 51 -4.26 1.32 -19.46
C SER A 51 -5.02 2.08 -20.55
N VAL A 52 -6.22 1.60 -20.88
CA VAL A 52 -7.20 2.34 -21.69
C VAL A 52 -7.97 3.25 -20.73
N GLN A 53 -8.14 4.53 -21.11
CA GLN A 53 -8.95 5.45 -20.32
C GLN A 53 -10.40 4.96 -20.33
N TYR A 54 -11.00 4.85 -19.14
CA TYR A 54 -12.39 4.45 -18.98
C TYR A 54 -13.28 5.68 -19.16
N ASP A 55 -14.01 5.76 -20.28
CA ASP A 55 -14.80 6.94 -20.67
C ASP A 55 -16.27 6.90 -20.23
N GLY A 56 -16.76 5.79 -19.68
CA GLY A 56 -18.17 5.64 -19.31
C GLY A 56 -18.32 5.35 -17.83
N ASP A 57 -18.73 6.33 -17.01
CA ASP A 57 -19.59 6.20 -15.81
C ASP A 57 -19.29 7.28 -14.75
N GLU A 58 -18.10 7.90 -14.77
CA GLU A 58 -17.77 8.99 -13.85
C GLU A 58 -17.22 10.19 -14.62
N THR A 59 -18.09 11.16 -14.91
CA THR A 59 -17.66 12.45 -15.47
C THR A 59 -16.70 13.15 -14.50
N ARG A 60 -15.81 14.03 -14.99
CA ARG A 60 -14.92 14.82 -14.11
C ARG A 60 -15.72 15.58 -13.04
N ASN A 61 -16.94 16.02 -13.40
CA ASN A 61 -17.87 16.71 -12.52
C ASN A 61 -18.41 15.79 -11.43
N GLU A 62 -18.79 14.55 -11.74
CA GLU A 62 -19.22 13.56 -10.74
C GLU A 62 -18.11 13.19 -9.77
N LYS A 63 -16.86 13.06 -10.24
CA LYS A 63 -15.70 12.82 -9.37
C LYS A 63 -15.47 13.95 -8.38
N GLN A 64 -15.62 15.20 -8.84
CA GLN A 64 -15.54 16.39 -7.98
C GLN A 64 -16.72 16.46 -7.02
N ALA A 65 -17.94 16.17 -7.46
CA ALA A 65 -19.10 16.12 -6.59
C ALA A 65 -18.93 15.07 -5.46
N ARG A 66 -18.43 13.87 -5.81
CA ARG A 66 -18.13 12.79 -4.87
C ARG A 66 -17.02 13.16 -3.88
N SER A 67 -15.98 13.88 -4.33
CA SER A 67 -14.91 14.33 -3.43
C SER A 67 -15.40 15.40 -2.47
N LEU A 68 -16.23 16.34 -2.94
CA LEU A 68 -16.88 17.36 -2.11
C LEU A 68 -17.85 16.73 -1.10
N GLU A 69 -18.66 15.76 -1.51
CA GLU A 69 -19.55 15.03 -0.60
C GLU A 69 -18.74 14.29 0.48
N ARG A 70 -17.64 13.65 0.09
CA ARG A 70 -16.74 13.00 1.05
C ARG A 70 -16.14 14.01 2.02
N ALA A 71 -15.70 15.17 1.54
CA ALA A 71 -15.17 16.25 2.36
C ALA A 71 -16.22 16.77 3.35
N ARG A 72 -17.46 16.96 2.90
CA ARG A 72 -18.61 17.34 3.75
C ARG A 72 -18.87 16.31 4.84
N LYS A 73 -18.95 15.02 4.47
CA LYS A 73 -19.12 13.92 5.44
C LYS A 73 -18.00 13.91 6.47
N ARG A 74 -16.76 14.14 6.02
CA ARG A 74 -15.58 14.19 6.89
C ARG A 74 -15.65 15.34 7.90
N ALA A 75 -15.92 16.55 7.42
CA ALA A 75 -16.09 17.76 8.23
C ALA A 75 -17.20 17.59 9.27
N LEU A 76 -18.36 17.01 8.88
CA LEU A 76 -19.46 16.70 9.79
C LEU A 76 -19.12 15.60 10.80
N SER A 77 -18.28 14.63 10.41
CA SER A 77 -17.80 13.55 11.29
C SER A 77 -16.59 13.95 12.14
N SER A 78 -16.14 15.20 12.06
CA SER A 78 -15.02 15.67 12.88
C SER A 78 -15.39 15.66 14.37
N ASN A 79 -14.42 15.38 15.23
CA ASN A 79 -14.64 15.28 16.67
C ASN A 79 -15.29 16.55 17.24
N LEU A 80 -14.83 17.74 16.80
CA LEU A 80 -15.41 19.01 17.23
C LEU A 80 -16.90 19.13 16.88
N MET A 81 -17.30 18.74 15.67
CA MET A 81 -18.72 18.80 15.26
C MET A 81 -19.57 17.78 16.01
N GLN A 82 -19.01 16.61 16.34
CA GLN A 82 -19.69 15.61 17.16
C GLN A 82 -19.87 16.09 18.60
N GLU A 83 -18.84 16.68 19.21
CA GLU A 83 -18.90 17.23 20.57
C GLU A 83 -19.92 18.38 20.67
N LEU A 84 -19.90 19.32 19.71
CA LEU A 84 -20.93 20.37 19.63
C LEU A 84 -22.32 19.76 19.48
N LYS A 85 -22.50 18.78 18.59
CA LYS A 85 -23.77 18.09 18.46
C LYS A 85 -24.24 17.46 19.78
N GLU A 86 -23.34 16.92 20.58
CA GLU A 86 -23.66 16.31 21.87
C GLU A 86 -24.01 17.34 22.95
N GLU A 87 -23.36 18.51 22.94
CA GLU A 87 -23.67 19.61 23.87
C GLU A 87 -25.05 20.24 23.59
N TYR A 88 -25.40 20.41 22.32
CA TYR A 88 -26.67 21.04 21.93
C TYR A 88 -27.85 20.06 21.88
N LEU A 89 -27.60 18.75 21.88
CA LEU A 89 -28.66 17.74 21.93
C LEU A 89 -28.83 17.22 23.36
N ASP A 90 -29.99 17.51 23.96
CA ASP A 90 -30.38 17.02 25.30
C ASP A 90 -30.81 15.53 25.30
N ARG A 91 -30.11 14.69 24.54
CA ARG A 91 -30.35 13.24 24.50
C ARG A 91 -29.33 12.54 25.40
N PRO A 92 -29.74 11.53 26.19
CA PRO A 92 -28.80 10.79 27.01
C PRO A 92 -27.78 10.07 26.13
N MET A 93 -26.52 10.08 26.56
CA MET A 93 -25.43 9.39 25.89
C MET A 93 -25.06 8.13 26.66
N GLU A 94 -24.85 7.04 25.92
CA GLU A 94 -24.42 5.77 26.48
C GLU A 94 -22.91 5.80 26.76
N TYR A 95 -22.55 5.71 28.04
CA TYR A 95 -21.16 5.55 28.47
C TYR A 95 -20.90 4.09 28.85
N SER A 96 -19.93 3.45 28.20
CA SER A 96 -19.46 2.14 28.65
C SER A 96 -18.63 2.29 29.92
N HIS A 97 -18.97 1.53 30.95
CA HIS A 97 -18.32 1.57 32.26
C HIS A 97 -16.81 1.22 32.20
N SER A 98 -16.38 0.57 31.12
CA SER A 98 -14.98 0.17 30.92
C SER A 98 -14.14 1.23 30.17
N SER A 99 -14.79 2.20 29.52
CA SER A 99 -14.17 3.11 28.57
C SER A 99 -14.08 4.54 29.08
N SER A 100 -13.33 4.75 30.17
CA SER A 100 -12.97 6.09 30.67
C SER A 100 -12.15 6.95 29.66
N ASN A 101 -11.81 6.43 28.48
CA ASN A 101 -10.99 7.12 27.50
C ASN A 101 -11.71 7.17 26.14
N THR A 102 -11.77 8.34 25.53
CA THR A 102 -12.37 8.61 24.21
C THR A 102 -11.83 7.71 23.09
N LEU A 103 -10.56 7.30 23.16
CA LEU A 103 -10.01 6.30 22.22
C LEU A 103 -10.67 4.94 22.35
N LYS A 104 -10.95 4.53 23.58
CA LYS A 104 -11.63 3.26 23.85
C LYS A 104 -13.05 3.32 23.32
N ASN A 105 -13.71 4.48 23.32
CA ASN A 105 -15.04 4.64 22.72
C ASN A 105 -15.02 4.39 21.22
N VAL A 106 -14.08 5.00 20.47
CA VAL A 106 -13.97 4.77 19.01
C VAL A 106 -13.65 3.31 18.69
N ILE A 107 -12.79 2.67 19.49
CA ILE A 107 -12.47 1.25 19.35
C ILE A 107 -13.70 0.38 19.67
N SER A 108 -14.43 0.72 20.73
CA SER A 108 -15.65 0.04 21.15
C SER A 108 -16.73 0.13 20.08
N GLN A 109 -16.93 1.29 19.45
CA GLN A 109 -17.89 1.45 18.34
C GLN A 109 -17.54 0.53 17.17
N ARG A 110 -16.26 0.46 16.77
CA ARG A 110 -15.83 -0.47 15.71
C ARG A 110 -16.00 -1.94 16.08
N GLU A 111 -15.87 -2.27 17.36
CA GLU A 111 -16.10 -3.62 17.86
C GLU A 111 -17.59 -3.95 17.89
N GLN A 112 -18.44 -2.99 18.28
CA GLN A 112 -19.89 -3.10 18.23
C GLN A 112 -20.38 -3.28 16.80
N GLU A 113 -19.92 -2.45 15.85
CA GLU A 113 -20.23 -2.60 14.42
C GLU A 113 -19.85 -4.00 13.89
N ARG A 114 -18.73 -4.57 14.38
CA ARG A 114 -18.34 -5.95 14.03
C ARG A 114 -19.33 -6.95 14.62
N GLN A 115 -19.71 -6.81 15.88
CA GLN A 115 -20.68 -7.68 16.55
C GLN A 115 -22.05 -7.62 15.85
N ASP A 116 -22.55 -6.41 15.58
CA ASP A 116 -23.82 -6.18 14.89
C ASP A 116 -23.85 -6.90 13.53
N TYR A 117 -22.75 -6.82 12.76
CA TYR A 117 -22.61 -7.56 11.51
C TYR A 117 -22.61 -9.08 11.74
N GLU A 118 -21.83 -9.58 12.69
CA GLU A 118 -21.74 -11.02 12.97
C GLU A 118 -23.08 -11.60 13.42
N GLU A 119 -23.85 -10.85 14.21
CA GLU A 119 -25.20 -11.22 14.67
C GLU A 119 -26.23 -11.14 13.55
N THR A 120 -26.19 -10.10 12.72
CA THR A 120 -27.11 -9.92 11.59
C THR A 120 -26.97 -11.06 10.57
N TYR A 121 -25.74 -11.49 10.29
CA TYR A 121 -25.46 -12.50 9.27
C TYR A 121 -25.16 -13.89 9.86
N PHE A 122 -25.13 -14.03 11.18
CA PHE A 122 -24.77 -15.26 11.90
C PHE A 122 -23.41 -15.85 11.47
N THR A 123 -22.46 -15.00 11.06
CA THR A 123 -21.13 -15.42 10.58
C THR A 123 -20.02 -14.59 11.22
N ARG A 124 -18.99 -15.24 11.76
CA ARG A 124 -17.83 -14.57 12.36
C ARG A 124 -16.86 -14.02 11.32
N LEU A 125 -16.35 -12.81 11.53
CA LEU A 125 -15.39 -12.19 10.62
C LEU A 125 -13.93 -12.58 11.00
N PRO A 126 -13.11 -13.08 10.06
CA PRO A 126 -11.73 -13.44 10.37
C PRO A 126 -10.86 -12.19 10.62
N LEU A 127 -10.08 -12.21 11.70
CA LEU A 127 -9.18 -11.11 12.06
C LEU A 127 -7.79 -11.29 11.45
N GLU A 128 -7.40 -10.35 10.59
CA GLU A 128 -6.04 -10.28 10.05
C GLU A 128 -5.01 -9.89 11.13
N LYS A 129 -3.80 -10.47 11.05
CA LYS A 129 -2.69 -10.17 11.98
C LYS A 129 -2.31 -8.67 11.99
N LYS A 130 -2.41 -8.00 10.83
CA LYS A 130 -2.13 -6.55 10.72
C LYS A 130 -3.11 -5.71 11.54
N LYS A 131 -4.40 -6.06 11.52
CA LYS A 131 -5.44 -5.39 12.31
C LYS A 131 -5.24 -5.60 13.81
N LYS A 132 -4.82 -6.81 14.22
CA LYS A 132 -4.44 -7.10 15.63
C LYS A 132 -3.28 -6.23 16.12
N SER A 133 -2.25 -6.03 15.29
CA SER A 133 -1.13 -5.13 15.64
C SER A 133 -1.59 -3.67 15.74
N SER A 134 -2.48 -3.21 14.86
CA SER A 134 -3.00 -1.85 14.92
C SER A 134 -3.75 -1.57 16.22
N PHE A 135 -4.49 -2.55 16.73
CA PHE A 135 -5.18 -2.45 18.02
C PHE A 135 -4.18 -2.27 19.18
N HIS A 136 -3.07 -2.99 19.15
CA HIS A 136 -1.99 -2.84 20.15
C HIS A 136 -1.19 -1.54 20.01
N GLN A 137 -1.14 -0.95 18.81
CA GLN A 137 -0.39 0.28 18.53
C GLN A 137 -1.18 1.57 18.82
N MET A 138 -2.39 1.47 19.39
CA MET A 138 -3.18 2.60 19.85
C MET A 138 -2.50 3.23 21.08
N THR A 139 -1.43 3.98 20.84
CA THR A 139 -0.61 4.67 21.84
C THR A 139 -0.92 6.17 21.84
N LEU A 140 -0.26 6.92 22.73
CA LEU A 140 -0.42 8.35 23.01
C LEU A 140 -0.58 9.25 21.77
N ASN A 141 0.04 8.90 20.62
CA ASN A 141 -0.11 9.63 19.37
C ASN A 141 -1.58 9.72 18.88
N SER A 142 -2.38 8.70 19.21
CA SER A 142 -3.81 8.66 18.86
C SER A 142 -4.63 9.61 19.73
N ILE A 143 -4.21 9.85 20.98
CA ILE A 143 -4.85 10.82 21.89
C ILE A 143 -4.67 12.24 21.34
N GLY A 144 -3.44 12.56 20.91
CA GLY A 144 -3.13 13.87 20.31
C GLY A 144 -3.97 14.14 19.07
N ASP A 145 -4.17 13.13 18.22
CA ASP A 145 -5.03 13.23 17.04
C ASP A 145 -6.52 13.40 17.39
N GLN A 146 -7.02 12.84 18.50
CA GLN A 146 -8.40 13.08 18.91
C GLN A 146 -8.64 14.51 19.40
N VAL A 147 -7.68 15.08 20.13
CA VAL A 147 -7.77 16.44 20.68
C VAL A 147 -7.49 17.48 19.60
N THR A 148 -6.66 17.17 18.59
CA THR A 148 -6.24 18.13 17.56
C THR A 148 -6.89 17.90 16.18
N ARG A 149 -7.93 17.05 16.09
CA ARG A 149 -8.72 16.82 14.86
C ARG A 149 -9.68 17.97 14.56
N PHE A 150 -9.12 19.12 14.24
CA PHE A 150 -9.82 20.25 13.63
C PHE A 150 -9.79 20.06 12.12
N GLU A 151 -10.75 19.31 11.58
CA GLU A 151 -10.85 19.17 10.13
C GLU A 151 -11.25 20.49 9.46
N ASP A 152 -11.07 20.57 8.15
CA ASP A 152 -11.44 21.75 7.37
C ASP A 152 -12.98 21.88 7.27
N LEU A 153 -13.52 22.80 8.07
CA LEU A 153 -14.96 23.10 8.13
C LEU A 153 -15.41 24.09 7.04
N SER A 154 -14.49 24.65 6.25
CA SER A 154 -14.83 25.62 5.19
C SER A 154 -15.79 25.06 4.15
N VAL A 155 -15.73 23.73 3.95
CA VAL A 155 -16.60 22.97 3.05
C VAL A 155 -18.07 23.01 3.49
N LEU A 156 -18.35 23.20 4.79
CA LEU A 156 -19.70 23.23 5.34
C LEU A 156 -20.36 24.62 5.24
N HIS A 157 -19.57 25.69 5.39
CA HIS A 157 -20.08 27.07 5.38
C HIS A 157 -20.30 27.65 3.97
N GLY A 158 -20.18 26.84 2.91
CA GLY A 158 -20.34 27.31 1.53
C GLY A 158 -19.19 28.20 1.02
N GLY A 159 -18.11 28.37 1.80
CA GLY A 159 -16.91 29.10 1.38
C GLY A 159 -15.99 28.31 0.42
N GLY A 160 -16.26 27.02 0.21
CA GLY A 160 -15.46 26.13 -0.62
C GLY A 160 -15.83 26.16 -2.11
N GLY A 161 -15.80 27.34 -2.73
CA GLY A 161 -15.97 27.51 -4.18
C GLY A 161 -14.67 27.70 -4.98
N GLY A 162 -13.50 27.75 -4.33
CA GLY A 162 -12.25 28.06 -5.03
C GLY A 162 -10.96 27.74 -4.30
N GLY A 163 -11.02 26.93 -3.25
CA GLY A 163 -9.84 26.39 -2.59
C GLY A 163 -9.64 24.96 -3.04
N ASP A 164 -8.50 24.69 -3.65
CA ASP A 164 -8.08 23.39 -4.14
C ASP A 164 -8.18 22.36 -3.00
N TYR A 165 -9.31 21.67 -2.87
CA TYR A 165 -9.42 20.49 -2.02
C TYR A 165 -8.65 19.36 -2.73
N GLU A 166 -7.34 19.54 -2.83
CA GLU A 166 -6.37 18.52 -3.19
C GLU A 166 -6.47 17.45 -2.10
N PRO A 167 -7.00 16.26 -2.40
CA PRO A 167 -7.17 15.21 -1.41
C PRO A 167 -5.77 14.80 -0.98
N GLY A 168 -5.28 15.39 0.12
CA GLY A 168 -3.93 15.32 0.68
C GLY A 168 -3.05 14.37 -0.11
N ALA A 169 -2.43 14.88 -1.18
CA ALA A 169 -1.58 14.09 -2.06
C ALA A 169 -0.61 13.33 -1.16
N LYS A 170 -0.77 12.00 -1.10
CA LYS A 170 0.15 11.13 -0.35
C LYS A 170 1.53 11.46 -0.89
N LYS A 171 2.33 12.21 -0.12
CA LYS A 171 3.71 12.55 -0.48
C LYS A 171 4.40 11.22 -0.72
N ARG A 172 4.54 10.82 -1.99
CA ARG A 172 5.26 9.61 -2.36
C ARG A 172 6.63 9.79 -1.74
N LYS A 173 6.99 8.91 -0.79
CA LYS A 173 8.33 8.89 -0.20
C LYS A 173 9.30 8.83 -1.38
N LYS A 174 10.02 9.92 -1.65
CA LYS A 174 11.02 9.99 -2.71
C LYS A 174 11.97 8.83 -2.45
N GLN A 175 11.97 7.82 -3.32
CA GLN A 175 12.99 6.78 -3.27
C GLN A 175 14.32 7.51 -3.42
N MET A 176 15.08 7.55 -2.33
CA MET A 176 16.43 8.07 -2.37
C MET A 176 17.20 7.15 -3.30
N MET A 177 17.61 7.66 -4.46
CA MET A 177 18.52 6.93 -5.34
C MET A 177 19.75 6.54 -4.54
N GLU A 178 19.96 5.23 -4.43
CA GLU A 178 21.16 4.61 -3.92
C GLU A 178 22.32 5.02 -4.81
N GLY A 179 23.27 5.78 -4.26
CA GLY A 179 24.29 6.41 -5.10
C GLY A 179 25.34 7.22 -4.37
N LYS A 180 25.89 6.73 -3.25
CA LYS A 180 27.21 7.18 -2.77
C LYS A 180 28.06 5.99 -2.35
N LYS A 181 28.86 5.50 -3.32
CA LYS A 181 30.05 4.68 -3.05
C LYS A 181 30.98 5.47 -2.13
N LYS A 182 31.08 5.10 -0.85
CA LYS A 182 32.25 5.43 -0.02
C LYS A 182 33.28 4.31 -0.22
N LYS A 183 34.31 4.62 -1.01
CA LYS A 183 35.58 3.87 -1.01
C LYS A 183 36.34 4.20 0.28
N GLY A 184 36.93 3.16 0.88
CA GLY A 184 38.15 3.26 1.67
C GLY A 184 37.97 3.35 3.20
N GLY A 185 38.37 2.30 3.91
CA GLY A 185 38.59 2.38 5.35
C GLY A 185 38.67 1.02 6.05
N GLY A 186 39.84 0.38 5.95
CA GLY A 186 40.47 -0.53 6.92
C GLY A 186 39.60 -1.39 7.85
N GLY A 187 39.74 -2.71 7.73
CA GLY A 187 39.13 -3.68 8.64
C GLY A 187 39.60 -3.58 10.09
N LYS A 188 38.83 -4.21 10.98
CA LYS A 188 39.28 -4.85 12.23
C LYS A 188 38.15 -5.65 12.90
N GLY A 189 38.39 -6.95 13.10
CA GLY A 189 37.99 -7.72 14.29
C GLY A 189 36.53 -8.15 14.44
N LYS A 190 36.23 -9.42 14.12
CA LYS A 190 35.08 -10.14 14.70
C LYS A 190 35.32 -10.37 16.20
N ALA A 191 34.70 -9.60 17.07
CA ALA A 191 34.63 -9.90 18.50
C ALA A 191 33.51 -10.93 18.76
N LYS A 192 33.90 -12.18 19.05
CA LYS A 192 32.97 -13.21 19.56
C LYS A 192 32.58 -12.85 21.01
N GLY A 193 31.34 -12.41 21.20
CA GLY A 193 30.76 -12.20 22.54
C GLY A 193 30.55 -13.52 23.27
N LYS A 194 31.25 -13.72 24.39
CA LYS A 194 31.08 -14.85 25.31
C LYS A 194 29.68 -14.79 25.95
N LYS A 195 28.93 -15.89 25.88
CA LYS A 195 27.69 -16.09 26.65
C LYS A 195 28.03 -16.18 28.13
N ARG A 196 27.51 -15.26 28.95
CA ARG A 196 27.51 -15.38 30.41
C ARG A 196 26.39 -16.34 30.81
N LYS A 197 26.74 -17.48 31.42
CA LYS A 197 25.78 -18.30 32.16
C LYS A 197 25.54 -17.63 33.51
N PHE A 198 24.28 -17.35 33.84
CA PHE A 198 23.88 -17.04 35.21
C PHE A 198 23.87 -18.36 36.01
N LYS A 199 24.44 -18.31 37.21
CA LYS A 199 24.29 -19.29 38.28
C LYS A 199 23.39 -18.65 39.34
#